data_AF-A0A6N0I066-F1
#
_entry.id   AF-A0A6N0I066-F1
#
_cell.length_a   1.000
_cell.length_b   1.000
_cell.length_c   1.000
_cell.angle_alpha   90.00
_cell.angle_beta   90.00
_cell.angle_gamma   90.00
#
_symmetry.space_group_name_H-M   'P 1'
#
loop_
_entity.id
_entity.type
_entity.pdbx_description
1 polymer ?
#
loop_
_entity_poly.entity_id
_entity_poly.type
_entity_poly.pdbx_seq_one_letter_code
_entity_poly.pdbx_strand_id
1 'polypeptide(L)' 'MTRKHLIHAQHVVDVFKEKLSDSGRQHVGGRHFDELALLVESAISTAVLEAMEHTADTLVAQAEKLRKEAEHV' A
#
# COMPACT_ATOMS: atom_id res chain seq x y z
N MET A 1 6.11 -12.43 3.11
CA MET A 1 5.83 -10.99 2.91
C MET A 1 6.70 -10.18 3.85
N THR A 2 7.48 -9.22 3.33
CA THR A 2 8.26 -8.30 4.16
C THR A 2 7.32 -7.25 4.74
N ARG A 3 7.24 -7.11 6.08
CA ARG A 3 6.37 -6.15 6.80
C ARG A 3 6.81 -4.69 6.66
N LYS A 4 7.17 -4.26 5.45
CA LYS A 4 7.80 -2.95 5.17
C LYS A 4 6.86 -1.78 5.47
N HIS A 5 5.55 -2.01 5.36
CA HIS A 5 4.54 -0.96 5.53
C HIS A 5 3.86 -0.99 6.91
N LEU A 6 4.34 -1.84 7.83
CA LEU A 6 3.71 -2.04 9.14
C LEU A 6 3.65 -0.76 9.99
N ILE A 7 4.70 0.07 9.97
CA ILE A 7 4.71 1.34 10.71
C ILE A 7 3.61 2.28 10.20
N HIS A 8 3.44 2.36 8.87
CA HIS A 8 2.42 3.20 8.27
C HIS A 8 1.02 2.67 8.56
N ALA A 9 0.83 1.35 8.45
CA ALA A 9 -0.42 0.69 8.80
C ALA A 9 -0.80 0.91 10.27
N GLN A 10 0.17 0.81 11.18
CA GLN A 10 -0.05 1.08 12.61
C GLN A 10 -0.51 2.53 12.83
N HIS A 11 0.13 3.49 12.18
CA HIS A 11 -0.26 4.90 12.28
C HIS A 11 -1.68 5.15 11.79
N VAL A 12 -2.09 4.55 10.67
CA VAL A 12 -3.47 4.63 10.17
C VAL A 12 -4.45 4.06 11.19
N VAL A 13 -4.12 2.92 11.80
CA VAL A 13 -4.94 2.30 12.84
C VAL A 13 -5.00 3.16 14.11
N ASP A 14 -3.92 3.83 14.48
CA ASP A 14 -3.91 4.70 15.67
C ASP A 14 -4.78 5.94 15.45
N VAL A 15 -4.72 6.57 14.28
CA VAL A 15 -5.65 7.65 13.90
C VAL A 15 -7.11 7.16 13.86
N PHE A 16 -7.34 5.92 13.42
CA PHE A 16 -8.67 5.32 13.47
C PHE A 16 -9.17 5.12 14.91
N LYS A 17 -8.31 4.65 15.83
CA LYS A 17 -8.64 4.52 17.26
C LYS A 17 -9.04 5.85 17.87
N GLU A 18 -8.37 6.95 17.51
CA GLU A 18 -8.68 8.30 18.02
C GLU A 18 -10.09 8.77 17.65
N LYS A 19 -10.63 8.29 16.52
CA LYS A 19 -12.01 8.61 16.06
C LYS A 19 -13.09 7.84 16.82
N LEU A 20 -12.72 6.81 17.57
CA LEU A 20 -13.66 6.00 18.36
C LEU A 20 -13.84 6.59 19.76
N SER A 21 -15.06 6.48 20.28
CA SER A 21 -15.34 6.67 21.70
C SER A 21 -14.61 5.64 22.55
N ASP A 22 -14.43 5.91 23.84
CA ASP A 22 -13.78 4.95 24.76
C ASP A 22 -14.51 3.61 24.82
N SER A 23 -15.85 3.64 24.80
CA SER A 23 -16.68 2.44 24.71
C SER A 23 -16.43 1.67 23.41
N GLY A 24 -16.24 2.38 22.28
CA GLY A 24 -15.91 1.78 20.99
C GLY A 24 -14.53 1.14 20.99
N ARG A 25 -13.52 1.80 21.58
CA ARG A 25 -12.16 1.24 21.71
C ARG A 25 -12.13 -0.02 22.56
N GLN A 26 -12.86 -0.03 23.68
CA GLN A 26 -12.97 -1.21 24.54
C GLN A 26 -13.70 -2.37 23.84
N HIS A 27 -14.75 -2.08 23.07
CA HIS A 27 -15.53 -3.10 22.37
C HIS A 27 -14.74 -3.77 21.25
N VAL A 28 -13.92 -3.01 20.50
CA VAL A 28 -13.04 -3.57 19.47
C VAL A 28 -11.85 -4.30 20.11
N GLY A 29 -11.20 -3.72 21.10
CA GLY A 29 -10.08 -4.36 21.79
C GLY A 29 -8.79 -4.47 20.96
N GLY A 30 -7.68 -4.71 21.66
CA GLY A 30 -6.33 -4.65 21.07
C GLY A 30 -6.11 -5.61 19.90
N ARG A 31 -6.56 -6.87 20.02
CA ARG A 31 -6.38 -7.90 18.99
C ARG A 31 -6.98 -7.50 17.64
N HIS A 32 -8.18 -6.94 17.63
CA HIS A 32 -8.83 -6.54 16.39
C HIS A 32 -8.16 -5.31 15.76
N PHE A 33 -7.56 -4.42 16.56
CA PHE A 33 -6.73 -3.34 16.02
C PHE A 33 -5.42 -3.85 15.43
N ASP A 34 -4.80 -4.87 16.04
CA ASP A 34 -3.60 -5.50 15.51
C ASP A 34 -3.91 -6.23 14.17
N GLU A 35 -5.05 -6.93 14.10
CA GLU A 35 -5.54 -7.53 12.86
C GLU A 35 -5.85 -6.47 11.79
N LEU A 36 -6.46 -5.34 12.17
CA LEU A 36 -6.69 -4.22 11.26
C LEU A 36 -5.37 -3.66 10.73
N ALA A 37 -4.33 -3.55 11.57
CA ALA A 37 -3.02 -3.09 11.12
C ALA A 37 -2.40 -4.05 10.09
N LEU A 38 -2.59 -5.36 10.25
CA LEU A 38 -2.16 -6.35 9.26
C LEU A 38 -2.94 -6.23 7.94
N LEU A 39 -4.26 -6.00 8.01
CA LEU A 39 -5.09 -5.81 6.81
C LEU A 39 -4.70 -4.54 6.04
N VAL A 40 -4.49 -3.43 6.76
CA VAL A 40 -4.03 -2.17 6.18
C VAL A 40 -2.64 -2.33 5.57
N GLU A 41 -1.73 -3.04 6.23
CA GLU A 41 -0.40 -3.35 5.67
C GLU A 41 -0.55 -4.09 4.34
N SER A 42 -1.39 -5.13 4.30
CA SER A 42 -1.56 -5.94 3.10
C SER A 42 -2.12 -5.12 1.95
N ALA A 43 -3.07 -4.23 2.23
CA ALA A 43 -3.64 -3.33 1.22
C ALA A 43 -2.59 -2.35 0.67
N ILE A 44 -1.74 -1.78 1.52
CA ILE A 44 -0.64 -0.90 1.10
C ILE A 44 0.36 -1.69 0.24
N SER A 45 0.76 -2.88 0.69
CA SER A 45 1.69 -3.75 -0.03
C SER A 45 1.19 -4.07 -1.45
N THR A 46 -0.09 -4.41 -1.60
CA THR A 46 -0.70 -4.67 -2.91
C THR A 46 -0.71 -3.42 -3.78
N ALA A 47 -1.17 -2.27 -3.26
CA ALA A 47 -1.23 -1.04 -4.03
C ALA A 47 0.16 -0.57 -4.51
N VAL A 48 1.19 -0.74 -3.68
CA VAL A 48 2.58 -0.43 -4.06
C VAL A 48 3.05 -1.37 -5.17
N LEU A 49 2.76 -2.67 -5.08
CA LEU A 49 3.14 -3.63 -6.12
C LEU A 49 2.49 -3.28 -7.47
N GLU A 50 1.18 -3.01 -7.48
CA GLU A 50 0.44 -2.62 -8.69
C GLU A 50 1.00 -1.33 -9.31
N ALA A 51 1.32 -0.33 -8.48
CA ALA A 51 1.93 0.91 -8.96
C ALA A 51 3.33 0.69 -9.55
N MET A 52 4.11 -0.23 -8.99
CA MET A 52 5.42 -0.61 -9.51
C MET A 52 5.30 -1.33 -10.86
N GLU A 53 4.36 -2.26 -10.99
CA GLU A 53 4.09 -2.96 -12.26
C GLU A 53 3.69 -1.97 -13.36
N HIS A 54 2.75 -1.06 -13.07
CA HIS A 54 2.35 -0.04 -14.03
C HIS A 54 3.51 0.89 -14.46
N THR A 55 4.39 1.22 -13.53
CA THR A 55 5.59 2.01 -13.82
C THR A 55 6.56 1.25 -14.72
N ALA A 56 6.75 -0.05 -14.47
CA ALA A 56 7.59 -0.91 -15.31
C ALA A 56 7.03 -1.02 -16.73
N ASP A 57 5.73 -1.23 -16.89
CA ASP A 57 5.07 -1.26 -18.20
C ASP A 57 5.26 0.05 -18.97
N THR A 58 5.15 1.18 -18.26
CA THR A 58 5.40 2.50 -18.85
C THR A 58 6.83 2.64 -19.36
N LEU A 59 7.82 2.17 -18.59
CA LEU A 59 9.23 2.20 -19.01
C LEU A 59 9.46 1.33 -20.25
N VAL A 60 8.85 0.13 -20.31
CA VAL A 60 8.94 -0.75 -21.48
C VAL A 60 8.36 -0.06 -22.71
N ALA A 61 7.17 0.52 -22.59
CA ALA A 61 6.53 1.23 -23.71
C ALA A 61 7.38 2.40 -24.23
N GLN A 62 8.02 3.17 -23.34
CA GLN A 62 8.94 4.24 -23.74
C GLN A 62 10.19 3.71 -24.43
N ALA A 63 10.79 2.63 -23.93
CA ALA A 63 11.94 1.99 -24.56
C ALA A 63 11.61 1.46 -25.96
N GLU A 64 10.44 0.86 -26.15
CA GLU A 64 9.96 0.42 -27.47
C GLU A 64 9.74 1.59 -28.42
N LYS A 65 9.18 2.70 -27.93
CA LYS A 65 8.99 3.91 -28.72
C LYS A 65 10.31 4.48 -29.22
N LEU A 66 11.33 4.57 -28.35
CA LEU A 66 12.66 5.05 -28.73
C LEU A 66 13.31 4.17 -29.81
N ARG A 67 13.17 2.84 -29.72
CA ARG A 67 13.68 1.92 -30.76
C ARG A 67 13.01 2.17 -32.11
N LYS A 68 11.68 2.30 -32.12
CA LYS A 68 10.93 2.60 -33.35
C LYS A 68 11.37 3.93 -33.95
N GLU A 69 11.54 4.97 -33.14
CA GLU A 69 12.02 6.27 -33.63
C GLU A 69 13.43 6.16 -34.26
N ALA A 70 14.34 5.40 -33.64
CA ALA A 70 15.69 5.18 -34.17
C ALA A 70 15.69 4.37 -35.49
N GLU A 71 14.74 3.47 -35.70
CA GLU A 71 14.59 2.73 -36.97
C GLU A 71 14.09 3.61 -38.13
N HIS A 72 13.53 4.79 -37.84
CA HIS A 72 13.04 5.73 -38.84
C HIS A 72 14.04 6.88 -39.15
N VAL A 73 15.26 6.78 -38.62
CA VAL A 73 16.40 7.71 -38.86
C VAL A 73 17.42 7.04 -39.79
#